data_AF-A0A1C4U9X0-F1
#
_entry.id   AF-A0A1C4U9X0-F1
#
_cell.length_a   1.000
_cell.length_b   1.000
_cell.length_c   1.000
_cell.angle_alpha   90.00
_cell.angle_beta   90.00
_cell.angle_gamma   90.00
#
_symmetry.space_group_name_H-M   'P 1'
#
loop_
_entity.id
_entity.type
_entity.pdbx_description
1 polymer ?
#
loop_
_entity_poly.entity_id
_entity_poly.type
_entity_poly.pdbx_seq_one_letter_code
_entity_poly.pdbx_strand_id
1 'polypeptide(L)'
;MAKRPFYTHPDPARPAYSNGFDLLFRGLELVTGGQRLHRHDDYLAALAARGEPVEPYAGYVDAFRHGMPPHGGFAIGLERFVARLVGAANVREVTAFPRDLHRLTP
;
A
#
# COMPACT_ATOMS: atom_id res chain seq x y z
N MET A 1 -4.19 0.30 14.86
CA MET A 1 -3.54 -0.18 13.61
C MET A 1 -4.44 -0.94 12.62
N ALA A 2 -5.73 -1.22 12.90
CA ALA A 2 -6.58 -2.09 12.07
C ALA A 2 -6.82 -1.66 10.59
N LYS A 3 -6.54 -0.41 10.22
CA LYS A 3 -6.79 0.11 8.85
C LYS A 3 -5.60 -0.01 7.90
N ARG A 4 -4.38 -0.25 8.40
CA ARG A 4 -3.16 -0.27 7.57
C ARG A 4 -2.70 -1.71 7.32
N PRO A 5 -2.06 -2.01 6.17
CA PRO A 5 -1.49 -3.33 5.91
C PRO A 5 -0.43 -3.72 6.94
N PHE A 6 -0.24 -5.03 7.16
CA PHE A 6 0.67 -5.58 8.17
C PHE A 6 2.13 -5.12 8.04
N TYR A 7 2.57 -4.77 6.83
CA TYR A 7 3.92 -4.29 6.55
C TYR A 7 4.15 -2.83 6.92
N THR A 8 3.14 -2.12 7.45
CA THR A 8 3.25 -0.69 7.75
C THR A 8 3.96 -0.49 9.08
N HIS A 9 4.98 0.37 9.11
CA HIS A 9 5.70 0.65 10.34
C HIS A 9 4.81 1.42 11.35
N PRO A 10 4.69 1.00 12.62
CA PRO A 10 3.99 1.74 13.65
C PRO A 10 4.73 3.04 14.01
N ASP A 11 4.02 4.06 14.49
CA ASP A 11 4.69 5.22 15.10
C ASP A 11 5.35 4.76 16.42
N PRO A 12 6.69 4.86 16.58
CA PRO A 12 7.39 4.35 17.77
C PRO A 12 6.95 5.03 19.07
N ALA A 13 6.57 6.31 19.00
CA ALA A 13 6.12 7.08 20.15
C ALA A 13 4.62 6.87 20.42
N ARG A 14 3.84 6.52 19.39
CA ARG A 14 2.39 6.33 19.50
C ARG A 14 1.93 5.09 18.69
N PRO A 15 2.15 3.86 19.19
CA PRO A 15 1.91 2.62 18.43
C PRO A 15 0.45 2.39 17.98
N ALA A 16 -0.51 3.15 18.49
CA ALA A 16 -1.87 3.18 17.97
C ALA A 16 -1.94 3.70 16.51
N TYR A 17 -0.99 4.56 16.13
CA TYR A 17 -0.79 5.15 14.81
C TYR A 17 0.33 4.46 14.03
N SER A 18 0.46 4.83 12.76
CA SER A 18 1.50 4.33 11.85
C SER A 18 2.30 5.46 11.24
N ASN A 19 3.52 5.18 10.81
CA ASN A 19 4.33 6.05 9.95
C ASN A 19 3.83 6.00 8.50
N GLY A 20 2.54 6.23 8.31
CA GLY A 20 1.86 6.24 7.02
C GLY A 20 1.15 7.57 6.79
N PHE A 21 0.92 7.91 5.53
CA PHE A 21 0.28 9.16 5.13
C PHE A 21 -0.58 8.93 3.89
N ASP A 22 -1.59 9.79 3.73
CA ASP A 22 -2.40 9.84 2.53
C ASP A 22 -2.30 11.25 1.92
N LEU A 23 -2.22 11.34 0.59
CA LEU A 23 -2.30 12.62 -0.12
C LEU A 23 -3.65 12.76 -0.79
N LEU A 24 -4.35 13.83 -0.44
CA LEU A 24 -5.66 14.17 -0.98
C LEU A 24 -5.51 15.26 -2.06
N PHE A 25 -6.16 15.07 -3.19
CA PHE A 25 -6.29 16.08 -4.23
C PHE A 25 -7.77 16.34 -4.54
N ARG A 26 -8.20 17.59 -4.38
CA ARG A 26 -9.60 18.00 -4.55
C ARG A 26 -10.55 17.13 -3.71
N GLY A 27 -10.20 16.84 -2.45
CA GLY A 27 -11.03 16.03 -1.55
C GLY A 27 -11.09 14.53 -1.86
N LEU A 28 -10.26 14.02 -2.77
CA LEU A 28 -10.15 12.60 -3.08
C LEU A 28 -8.74 12.09 -2.79
N GLU A 29 -8.60 10.94 -2.14
CA GLU A 29 -7.31 10.27 -1.96
C GLU A 29 -6.72 9.87 -3.32
N LEU A 30 -5.46 10.24 -3.57
CA LEU A 30 -4.70 9.80 -4.75
C LEU A 30 -3.54 8.87 -4.41
N VAL A 31 -2.96 9.04 -3.22
CA VAL A 31 -1.75 8.34 -2.79
C VAL A 31 -1.94 7.89 -1.36
N THR A 32 -1.63 6.63 -1.11
CA THR A 32 -1.32 6.11 0.22
C THR A 32 0.16 5.74 0.24
N GLY A 33 0.89 6.23 1.24
CA GLY A 33 2.31 5.97 1.42
C GLY A 33 2.68 5.71 2.87
N GLY A 34 3.93 5.33 3.09
CA GLY A 34 4.45 5.16 4.44
C GLY A 34 5.76 4.40 4.51
N GLN A 35 6.34 4.43 5.71
CA GLN A 35 7.47 3.59 6.08
C GLN A 35 7.03 2.13 6.21
N ARG A 36 7.90 1.22 5.77
CA ARG A 36 7.69 -0.22 5.88
C ARG A 36 8.44 -0.79 7.08
N LEU A 37 7.96 -1.91 7.58
CA LEU A 37 8.79 -2.80 8.37
C LEU A 37 10.01 -3.19 7.54
N HIS A 38 11.17 -3.30 8.19
CA HIS A 38 12.43 -3.63 7.52
C HIS A 38 13.23 -4.69 8.28
N ARG A 39 12.78 -5.12 9.46
CA ARG A 39 13.41 -6.20 10.21
C ARG A 39 12.61 -7.48 9.98
N HIS A 40 13.32 -8.58 9.77
CA HIS A 40 12.71 -9.89 9.55
C HIS A 40 11.75 -10.28 10.69
N ASP A 41 12.17 -10.11 11.94
CA ASP A 41 11.37 -10.51 13.10
C ASP A 41 10.09 -9.69 13.26
N ASP A 42 10.10 -8.41 12.84
CA ASP A 42 8.92 -7.56 12.86
C ASP A 42 7.84 -8.10 11.90
N TYR A 43 8.26 -8.62 10.74
CA TYR A 43 7.35 -9.27 9.79
C TYR A 43 6.74 -10.55 10.34
N LEU A 44 7.55 -11.41 10.98
CA LEU A 44 7.05 -12.62 11.62
C LEU A 44 6.04 -12.29 12.71
N ALA A 45 6.35 -11.30 13.55
CA ALA A 45 5.44 -10.84 14.60
C ALA A 45 4.14 -10.28 14.03
N ALA A 46 4.21 -9.49 12.94
CA ALA A 46 3.03 -8.93 12.29
C ALA A 46 2.13 -10.01 11.65
N LEU A 47 2.72 -11.04 11.04
CA LEU A 47 1.96 -12.17 10.47
C LEU A 47 1.34 -13.04 11.57
N ALA A 48 2.11 -13.36 12.61
CA ALA A 48 1.62 -14.12 13.77
C ALA A 48 0.45 -13.41 14.48
N ALA A 49 0.53 -12.08 14.66
CA ALA A 49 -0.54 -11.29 15.25
C ALA A 49 -1.85 -11.30 14.43
N ARG A 50 -1.77 -11.60 13.12
CA ARG A 50 -2.93 -11.72 12.23
C ARG A 50 -3.38 -13.18 12.04
N GLY A 51 -2.66 -14.15 12.61
CA GLY A 51 -2.92 -15.57 12.41
C GLY A 51 -2.62 -16.04 10.97
N GLU A 52 -1.73 -15.34 10.26
CA GLU A 52 -1.37 -15.69 8.89
C GLU A 52 -0.10 -16.57 8.86
N PRO A 53 -0.09 -17.66 8.08
CA PRO A 53 1.11 -18.49 7.89
C PRO A 53 2.20 -17.69 7.16
N VAL A 54 3.47 -17.99 7.46
CA VAL A 54 4.64 -17.30 6.86
C VAL A 54 4.96 -17.86 5.49
N GLU A 55 4.62 -19.13 5.23
CA GLU A 55 4.97 -19.90 4.04
C GLU A 55 4.60 -19.20 2.72
N PRO A 56 3.41 -18.58 2.55
CA PRO A 56 3.08 -17.85 1.33
C PRO A 56 3.94 -16.59 1.10
N TYR A 57 4.55 -16.06 2.16
CA TYR A 57 5.32 -14.82 2.15
C TYR A 57 6.83 -15.05 2.23
N ALA A 58 7.28 -16.31 2.36
CA ALA A 58 8.67 -16.65 2.65
C ALA A 58 9.66 -15.98 1.69
N GLY A 59 9.39 -16.03 0.38
CA GLY A 59 10.25 -15.39 -0.62
C GLY A 59 10.40 -13.87 -0.47
N TYR A 60 9.38 -13.19 0.05
CA TYR A 60 9.45 -11.76 0.37
C TYR A 60 10.15 -11.52 1.71
N VAL A 61 9.75 -12.25 2.76
CA VAL A 61 10.22 -12.04 4.14
C VAL A 61 11.69 -12.43 4.30
N ASP A 62 12.18 -13.45 3.59
CA ASP A 62 13.57 -13.89 3.69
C ASP A 62 14.57 -12.83 3.21
N ALA A 63 14.18 -11.95 2.27
CA ALA A 63 15.01 -10.85 1.83
C ALA A 63 15.42 -9.91 3.00
N PHE A 64 14.59 -9.82 4.03
CA PHE A 64 14.84 -8.96 5.19
C PHE A 64 15.88 -9.52 6.17
N ARG A 65 16.26 -10.80 6.04
CA ARG A 65 17.32 -11.42 6.85
C ARG A 65 18.71 -10.88 6.52
N HIS A 66 18.87 -10.31 5.33
CA HIS A 66 20.18 -9.92 4.79
C HIS A 66 20.49 -8.42 4.97
N GLY A 67 19.89 -7.78 5.97
CA GLY A 67 20.19 -6.38 6.31
C GLY A 67 19.42 -5.36 5.47
N MET A 68 18.08 -5.47 5.44
CA MET A 68 17.23 -4.50 4.74
C MET A 68 17.29 -3.12 5.45
N PRO A 69 17.64 -2.03 4.74
CA PRO A 69 17.64 -0.71 5.34
C PRO A 69 16.21 -0.21 5.64
N PRO A 70 16.07 0.75 6.56
CA PRO A 70 14.81 1.49 6.73
C PRO A 70 14.38 2.08 5.38
N HIS A 71 13.16 1.76 4.96
CA HIS A 71 12.63 2.19 3.68
C HIS A 71 11.14 2.50 3.78
N GLY A 72 10.65 3.17 2.75
CA GLY A 72 9.26 3.53 2.60
C GLY A 72 8.97 3.81 1.15
N GLY A 73 7.71 4.07 0.85
CA GLY A 73 7.31 4.42 -0.48
C GLY A 73 5.86 4.81 -0.54
N PHE A 74 5.43 5.09 -1.77
CA PHE A 74 4.06 5.41 -2.09
C PHE A 74 3.78 4.96 -3.51
N ALA A 75 2.49 4.86 -3.84
CA ALA A 75 2.05 4.60 -5.20
C ALA A 75 0.95 5.60 -5.55
N ILE A 76 0.83 5.89 -6.84
CA ILE A 76 -0.21 6.74 -7.39
C ILE A 76 -0.90 6.00 -8.54
N GLY A 77 -2.23 6.04 -8.58
CA GLY A 77 -2.99 5.51 -9.71
C GLY A 77 -2.98 6.53 -10.85
N LEU A 78 -2.36 6.18 -11.98
CA LEU A 78 -2.22 7.09 -13.13
C LEU A 78 -3.57 7.60 -13.62
N GLU A 79 -4.50 6.71 -13.93
CA GLU A 79 -5.82 7.03 -14.45
C GLU A 79 -6.64 7.80 -13.43
N ARG A 80 -6.51 7.46 -12.14
CA ARG A 80 -7.19 8.20 -11.07
C ARG A 80 -6.66 9.64 -10.94
N PHE A 81 -5.35 9.82 -11.05
CA PHE A 81 -4.72 11.14 -11.05
C PHE A 81 -5.17 11.96 -12.26
N VAL A 82 -5.10 11.39 -13.47
CA VAL A 82 -5.52 12.06 -14.71
C VAL A 82 -7.00 12.41 -14.66
N ALA A 83 -7.88 11.50 -14.23
CA ALA A 83 -9.32 11.77 -14.08
C ALA A 83 -9.57 12.98 -13.17
N ARG A 84 -8.86 13.04 -12.04
CA ARG A 84 -9.02 14.15 -11.09
C ARG A 84 -8.38 15.46 -11.58
N LEU A 85 -7.31 15.36 -12.37
CA LEU A 85 -6.63 16.50 -12.99
C LEU A 85 -7.50 17.19 -14.04
N VAL A 86 -8.13 16.41 -14.92
CA VAL A 86 -8.95 16.94 -16.03
C VAL A 86 -10.43 17.12 -15.67
N GLY A 87 -10.85 16.65 -14.49
CA GLY A 87 -12.25 16.72 -14.05
C GLY A 87 -13.17 15.71 -14.75
N ALA A 88 -12.63 14.57 -15.19
CA ALA A 88 -13.41 13.49 -15.81
C ALA A 88 -14.49 12.98 -14.85
N ALA A 89 -15.68 12.68 -15.39
CA ALA A 89 -16.80 12.18 -14.59
C ALA A 89 -16.61 10.70 -14.24
N ASN A 90 -15.85 9.96 -15.06
CA ASN A 90 -15.59 8.55 -14.88
C ASN A 90 -14.12 8.22 -15.19
N VAL A 91 -13.48 7.34 -14.40
CA VAL A 91 -12.09 6.91 -14.65
C VAL A 91 -11.91 6.26 -16.02
N ARG A 92 -12.98 5.65 -16.57
CA ARG A 92 -12.97 5.02 -17.90
C ARG A 92 -12.71 6.02 -19.03
N GLU A 93 -13.00 7.31 -18.83
CA GLU A 93 -12.74 8.37 -19.82
C GLU A 93 -11.25 8.68 -19.99
N VAL A 94 -10.41 8.22 -19.05
CA VAL A 94 -8.95 8.43 -19.04
C VAL A 94 -8.17 7.12 -19.02
N THR A 95 -8.83 6.00 -19.34
CA THR A 95 -8.21 4.70 -19.55
C THR A 95 -8.32 4.32 -21.02
N ALA A 96 -7.25 3.85 -21.66
CA ALA A 96 -7.28 3.52 -23.09
C ALA A 96 -8.20 2.32 -23.40
N PHE A 97 -8.05 1.22 -22.65
CA PHE A 97 -8.90 0.02 -22.74
C PHE A 97 -9.42 -0.38 -21.36
N PRO A 98 -10.44 0.32 -20.82
CA PRO A 98 -10.92 0.09 -19.47
C PRO A 98 -11.31 -1.35 -19.18
N ARG A 99 -10.92 -1.83 -17.99
CA ARG A 99 -11.21 -3.15 -17.43
C ARG A 99 -12.06 -3.03 -16.18
N ASP A 100 -13.10 -3.86 -16.11
CA ASP A 100 -13.92 -4.03 -14.90
C ASP A 100 -14.55 -5.43 -14.89
N LEU A 101 -15.42 -5.71 -13.92
CA LEU A 101 -16.10 -7.00 -13.76
C LEU A 101 -16.96 -7.40 -14.98
N HIS A 102 -17.36 -6.44 -15.82
CA HIS A 102 -18.26 -6.64 -16.96
C HIS A 102 -17.57 -6.40 -18.31
N ARG A 103 -16.37 -5.81 -18.33
CA ARG A 103 -15.61 -5.52 -19.55
C ARG A 103 -14.23 -6.14 -19.51
N LEU A 104 -14.07 -7.22 -20.27
CA LEU A 104 -12.81 -7.98 -20.41
C LEU A 104 -12.12 -7.78 -21.76
N THR A 105 -12.83 -7.28 -22.78
CA THR A 105 -12.32 -7.13 -24.15
C THR A 105 -12.58 -5.72 -24.75
N PRO A 106 -11.75 -5.26 -25.72
CA PRO A 106 -10.42 -5.80 -26.01
C PRO A 106 -9.55 -5.71 -24.77
#